data_AF-A0A2A4ECT1-F1
#
_entry.id   AF-A0A2A4ECT1-F1
#
_cell.length_a   1.000
_cell.length_b   1.000
_cell.length_c   1.000
_cell.angle_alpha   90.00
_cell.angle_beta   90.00
_cell.angle_gamma   90.00
#
_symmetry.space_group_name_H-M   'P 1'
#
loop_
_entity.id
_entity.type
_entity.pdbx_description
1 polymer ?
#
loop_
_entity_poly.entity_id
_entity_poly.type
_entity_poly.pdbx_seq_one_letter_code
_entity_poly.pdbx_strand_id
1 'polypeptide(L)'
;MDDEKLQAKRERDRRASQAYRARKREARRESARVAADGAPGEMRQSVDAALSAMKWLVDSDAATVAQARATATLIDAAMAQGDHSVALRGHGQLTRLLDALGGTPRVRMQLELRSRKIDITECDAAPSRAGNVSRFVRPAKRR
;
A
#
# COMPACT_ATOMS: atom_id res chain seq x y z
N MET A 1 41.09 -17.11 39.55
CA MET A 1 41.11 -17.98 38.36
C MET A 1 39.74 -18.12 37.68
N ASP A 2 38.62 -17.99 38.40
CA ASP A 2 37.29 -18.15 37.80
C ASP A 2 36.78 -16.89 37.06
N ASP A 3 37.21 -15.69 37.47
CA ASP A 3 36.83 -14.43 36.80
C ASP A 3 37.40 -14.28 35.38
N GLU A 4 38.63 -14.71 35.14
CA GLU A 4 39.23 -14.71 33.79
C GLU A 4 38.46 -15.62 32.83
N LYS A 5 38.01 -16.78 33.29
CA LYS A 5 37.20 -17.71 32.49
C LYS A 5 35.83 -17.12 32.16
N LEU A 6 35.23 -16.40 33.11
CA LEU A 6 33.95 -15.69 32.93
C LEU A 6 34.07 -14.53 31.95
N GLN A 7 35.14 -13.74 32.02
CA GLN A 7 35.40 -12.66 31.07
C GLN A 7 35.66 -13.20 29.65
N ALA A 8 36.49 -14.24 29.52
CA ALA A 8 36.77 -14.88 28.24
C ALA A 8 35.50 -15.44 27.57
N LYS A 9 34.58 -16.02 28.35
CA LYS A 9 33.28 -16.51 27.85
C LYS A 9 32.39 -15.35 27.34
N ARG A 10 32.28 -14.27 28.12
CA ARG A 10 31.47 -13.08 27.74
C ARG A 10 31.99 -12.42 26.46
N GLU A 11 33.31 -12.34 26.29
CA GLU A 11 33.91 -11.80 25.06
C GLU A 11 33.62 -12.71 23.85
N ARG A 12 33.72 -14.03 24.02
CA ARG A 12 33.43 -15.00 22.97
C ARG A 12 31.96 -14.92 22.52
N ASP A 13 31.04 -14.84 23.47
CA ASP A 13 29.59 -14.69 23.18
C ASP A 13 29.29 -13.35 22.51
N ARG A 14 29.95 -12.26 22.93
CA ARG A 14 29.80 -10.95 22.30
C ARG A 14 30.28 -10.96 20.84
N ARG A 15 31.45 -11.56 20.56
CA ARG A 15 31.99 -11.70 19.21
C ARG A 15 31.09 -12.58 18.34
N ALA A 16 30.61 -13.71 18.87
CA ALA A 16 29.69 -14.60 18.16
C ALA A 16 28.35 -13.91 17.83
N SER A 17 27.80 -13.16 18.78
CA SER A 17 26.56 -12.39 18.57
C SER A 17 26.73 -11.29 17.52
N GLN A 18 27.85 -10.57 17.55
CA GLN A 18 28.18 -9.55 16.55
C GLN A 18 28.36 -10.17 15.15
N ALA A 19 29.09 -11.29 15.06
CA ALA A 19 29.30 -12.00 13.80
C ALA A 19 27.98 -12.54 13.23
N TYR A 20 27.11 -13.10 14.08
CA TYR A 20 25.78 -13.56 13.67
C TYR A 20 24.91 -12.40 13.13
N ARG A 21 24.86 -11.27 13.86
CA ARG A 21 24.13 -10.07 13.42
C ARG A 21 24.72 -9.46 12.15
N ALA A 22 26.02 -9.55 11.94
CA ALA A 22 26.67 -9.10 10.71
C ALA A 22 26.28 -9.99 9.52
N ARG A 23 26.43 -11.31 9.65
CA ARG A 23 26.01 -12.29 8.63
C ARG A 23 24.53 -12.15 8.27
N LYS A 24 23.66 -11.94 9.26
CA LYS A 24 22.23 -11.72 9.03
C LYS A 24 21.93 -10.42 8.28
N ARG A 25 22.69 -9.35 8.56
CA ARG A 25 22.58 -8.07 7.82
C ARG A 25 23.09 -8.21 6.39
N GLU A 26 24.17 -8.95 6.19
CA GLU A 26 24.77 -9.20 4.88
C GLU A 26 23.85 -10.07 3.99
N ALA A 27 23.32 -11.17 4.52
CA ALA A 27 22.34 -12.00 3.82
C ALA A 27 21.09 -11.19 3.41
N ARG A 28 20.64 -10.26 4.27
CA ARG A 28 19.52 -9.36 3.95
C ARG A 28 19.86 -8.31 2.88
N ARG A 29 21.12 -7.86 2.81
CA ARG A 29 21.59 -6.94 1.76
C ARG A 29 21.71 -7.67 0.43
N GLU A 30 22.21 -8.90 0.45
CA GLU A 30 22.36 -9.71 -0.75
C GLU A 30 20.99 -10.10 -1.33
N SER A 31 20.04 -10.52 -0.49
CA SER A 31 18.68 -10.77 -0.96
C SER A 31 18.00 -9.50 -1.49
N ALA A 32 18.31 -8.32 -0.92
CA ALA A 32 17.82 -7.05 -1.43
C ALA A 32 18.43 -6.67 -2.80
N ARG A 33 19.69 -7.03 -3.07
CA ARG A 33 20.33 -6.82 -4.38
C ARG A 33 19.73 -7.73 -5.45
N VAL A 34 19.61 -9.02 -5.14
CA VAL A 34 18.99 -10.00 -6.06
C VAL A 34 17.54 -9.62 -6.37
N ALA A 35 16.79 -9.10 -5.39
CA ALA A 35 15.45 -8.57 -5.61
C ALA A 35 15.41 -7.26 -6.43
N ALA A 36 16.51 -6.50 -6.48
CA ALA A 36 16.61 -5.27 -7.26
C ALA A 36 16.93 -5.55 -8.75
N ASP A 37 17.72 -6.60 -9.03
CA ASP A 37 18.15 -6.96 -10.39
C ASP A 37 17.17 -7.93 -11.10
N GLY A 38 16.28 -8.58 -10.36
CA GLY A 38 15.29 -9.50 -10.91
C GLY A 38 14.09 -8.81 -11.57
N ALA A 39 13.50 -9.47 -12.57
CA ALA A 39 12.20 -9.08 -13.09
C ALA A 39 11.15 -9.06 -11.96
N PRO A 40 10.20 -8.10 -11.95
CA PRO A 40 9.16 -8.06 -10.93
C PRO A 40 8.38 -9.38 -10.91
N GLY A 41 8.15 -9.94 -9.72
CA GLY A 41 7.35 -11.15 -9.55
C GLY A 41 5.88 -10.93 -9.91
N GLU A 42 5.12 -12.03 -9.98
CA GLU A 42 3.71 -12.01 -10.42
C GLU A 42 2.84 -11.09 -9.54
N MET A 43 3.06 -11.07 -8.22
CA MET A 43 2.32 -10.19 -7.32
C MET A 43 2.64 -8.73 -7.61
N ARG A 44 3.92 -8.40 -7.80
CA ARG A 44 4.33 -7.03 -8.12
C ARG A 44 3.71 -6.56 -9.44
N GLN A 45 3.74 -7.39 -10.48
CA GLN A 45 3.12 -7.07 -11.77
C GLN A 45 1.61 -6.83 -11.63
N SER A 46 0.92 -7.68 -10.87
CA SER A 46 -0.53 -7.57 -10.64
C SER A 46 -0.89 -6.28 -9.91
N VAL A 47 -0.10 -5.90 -8.90
CA VAL A 47 -0.27 -4.65 -8.15
C VAL A 47 -0.01 -3.44 -9.04
N ASP A 48 1.04 -3.46 -9.86
CA ASP A 48 1.32 -2.35 -10.76
C ASP A 48 0.21 -2.16 -11.82
N ALA A 49 -0.34 -3.26 -12.36
CA ALA A 49 -1.50 -3.21 -13.24
C ALA A 49 -2.73 -2.61 -12.54
N ALA A 50 -3.02 -3.05 -11.30
CA ALA A 50 -4.14 -2.53 -10.53
C ALA A 50 -4.00 -1.04 -10.22
N LEU A 51 -2.81 -0.60 -9.80
CA LEU A 51 -2.51 0.81 -9.50
C LEU A 51 -2.64 1.67 -10.76
N SER A 52 -2.18 1.18 -11.92
CA SER A 52 -2.29 1.92 -13.19
C SER A 52 -3.74 2.14 -13.64
N ALA A 53 -4.67 1.26 -13.23
CA ALA A 53 -6.09 1.41 -13.50
C ALA A 53 -6.77 2.43 -12.57
N MET A 54 -6.15 2.83 -11.46
CA MET A 54 -6.72 3.77 -10.48
C MET A 54 -6.44 5.22 -10.91
N LYS A 55 -7.30 5.74 -11.80
CA LYS A 55 -7.15 7.08 -12.41
C LYS A 55 -7.29 8.26 -11.42
N TRP A 56 -7.73 7.99 -10.19
CA TRP A 56 -7.95 9.00 -9.15
C TRP A 56 -6.77 9.18 -8.20
N LEU A 57 -5.70 8.39 -8.35
CA LEU A 57 -4.49 8.55 -7.55
C LEU A 57 -3.82 9.89 -7.85
N VAL A 58 -3.36 10.56 -6.79
CA VAL A 58 -2.66 11.85 -6.87
C VAL A 58 -1.29 11.77 -6.19
N ASP A 59 -0.46 12.81 -6.35
CA ASP A 59 0.90 12.83 -5.80
C ASP A 59 0.96 12.59 -4.28
N SER A 60 -0.07 12.99 -3.53
CA SER A 60 -0.13 12.73 -2.09
C SER A 60 -0.23 11.24 -1.75
N ASP A 61 -0.67 10.40 -2.68
CA ASP A 61 -0.77 8.95 -2.50
C ASP A 61 0.55 8.22 -2.79
N ALA A 62 1.57 8.92 -3.30
CA ALA A 62 2.83 8.33 -3.77
C ALA A 62 3.52 7.47 -2.70
N ALA A 63 3.47 7.88 -1.43
CA ALA A 63 4.03 7.11 -0.32
C ALA A 63 3.31 5.77 -0.13
N THR A 64 1.98 5.77 -0.18
CA THR A 64 1.14 4.57 -0.05
C THR A 64 1.31 3.65 -1.26
N VAL A 65 1.41 4.22 -2.46
CA VAL A 65 1.73 3.49 -3.71
C VAL A 65 3.08 2.79 -3.60
N ALA A 66 4.11 3.49 -3.12
CA ALA A 66 5.44 2.93 -2.89
C ALA A 66 5.41 1.79 -1.86
N GLN A 67 4.63 1.93 -0.79
CA GLN A 67 4.43 0.89 0.21
C GLN A 67 3.75 -0.35 -0.39
N ALA A 68 2.66 -0.19 -1.16
CA ALA A 68 1.97 -1.31 -1.80
C ALA A 68 2.90 -2.09 -2.73
N ARG A 69 3.70 -1.38 -3.53
CA ARG A 69 4.76 -1.91 -4.39
C ARG A 69 5.81 -2.71 -3.61
N ALA A 70 6.33 -2.14 -2.52
CA ALA A 70 7.32 -2.80 -1.69
C ALA A 70 6.76 -4.05 -1.01
N THR A 71 5.51 -4.00 -0.52
CA THR A 71 4.83 -5.16 0.07
C THR A 71 4.63 -6.27 -0.97
N ALA A 72 4.26 -5.93 -2.21
CA ALA A 72 4.12 -6.91 -3.29
C ALA A 72 5.45 -7.64 -3.57
N THR A 73 6.56 -6.91 -3.66
CA THR A 73 7.90 -7.49 -3.84
C THR A 73 8.29 -8.41 -2.67
N LEU A 74 7.92 -8.05 -1.43
CA LEU A 74 8.17 -8.92 -0.26
C LEU A 74 7.35 -10.20 -0.29
N ILE A 75 6.11 -10.15 -0.80
CA ILE A 75 5.26 -11.34 -0.98
C ILE A 75 5.90 -12.26 -2.02
N ASP A 76 6.32 -11.73 -3.17
CA ASP A 76 7.00 -12.51 -4.21
C ASP A 76 8.26 -13.20 -3.66
N ALA A 77 9.09 -12.46 -2.92
CA ALA A 77 10.29 -13.00 -2.29
C ALA A 77 9.98 -14.09 -1.25
N ALA A 78 8.95 -13.90 -0.43
CA ALA A 78 8.53 -14.88 0.58
C ALA A 78 7.98 -16.16 -0.08
N MET A 79 7.19 -16.02 -1.14
CA MET A 79 6.66 -17.15 -1.91
C MET A 79 7.77 -17.94 -2.59
N ALA A 80 8.75 -17.27 -3.20
CA ALA A 80 9.91 -17.92 -3.81
C ALA A 80 10.77 -18.70 -2.80
N GLN A 81 10.79 -18.27 -1.54
CA GLN A 81 11.51 -18.94 -0.44
C GLN A 81 10.66 -20.01 0.27
N GLY A 82 9.39 -20.18 -0.10
CA GLY A 82 8.46 -21.10 0.56
C GLY A 82 7.97 -20.64 1.95
N ASP A 83 8.20 -19.39 2.34
CA ASP A 83 7.70 -18.84 3.60
C ASP A 83 6.26 -18.32 3.47
N HIS A 84 5.33 -19.27 3.40
CA HIS A 84 3.89 -18.98 3.26
C HIS A 84 3.34 -18.14 4.42
N SER A 85 3.92 -18.23 5.62
CA SER A 85 3.47 -17.48 6.79
C SER A 85 3.72 -15.98 6.66
N VAL A 86 4.84 -15.61 6.05
CA VAL A 86 5.19 -14.22 5.75
C VAL A 86 4.37 -13.74 4.56
N ALA A 87 4.20 -14.57 3.52
CA ALA A 87 3.38 -14.23 2.36
C ALA A 87 1.92 -13.92 2.76
N LEU A 88 1.28 -14.76 3.57
CA LEU A 88 -0.10 -14.54 4.04
C LEU A 88 -0.27 -13.23 4.82
N ARG A 89 0.68 -12.91 5.70
CA ARG A 89 0.66 -11.62 6.42
C ARG A 89 0.85 -10.44 5.45
N GLY A 90 1.74 -10.60 4.47
CA GLY A 90 1.95 -9.63 3.40
C GLY A 90 0.67 -9.38 2.61
N HIS A 91 -0.06 -10.42 2.22
CA HIS A 91 -1.35 -10.28 1.51
C HIS A 91 -2.36 -9.47 2.33
N GLY A 92 -2.52 -9.75 3.62
CA GLY A 92 -3.43 -8.99 4.48
C GLY A 92 -3.07 -7.51 4.57
N GLN A 93 -1.78 -7.17 4.62
CA GLN A 93 -1.31 -5.78 4.60
C GLN A 93 -1.53 -5.13 3.23
N LEU A 94 -1.25 -5.85 2.14
CA LEU A 94 -1.44 -5.37 0.78
C LEU A 94 -2.91 -5.04 0.51
N THR A 95 -3.85 -5.89 0.92
CA THR A 95 -5.28 -5.61 0.80
C THR A 95 -5.66 -4.29 1.48
N ARG A 96 -5.19 -4.06 2.71
CA ARG A 96 -5.47 -2.80 3.45
C ARG A 96 -4.90 -1.57 2.74
N LEU A 97 -3.69 -1.68 2.16
CA LEU A 97 -3.09 -0.59 1.41
C LEU A 97 -3.90 -0.27 0.14
N LEU A 98 -4.33 -1.31 -0.60
CA LEU A 98 -5.16 -1.13 -1.79
C LEU A 98 -6.55 -0.57 -1.43
N ASP A 99 -7.12 -0.98 -0.30
CA ASP A 99 -8.38 -0.43 0.20
C ASP A 99 -8.24 1.06 0.55
N ALA A 100 -7.14 1.45 1.20
CA ALA A 100 -6.84 2.84 1.52
C ALA A 100 -6.67 3.72 0.27
N LEU A 101 -6.11 3.16 -0.81
CA LEU A 101 -6.02 3.79 -2.13
C LEU A 101 -7.35 3.83 -2.90
N GLY A 102 -8.43 3.28 -2.32
CA GLY A 102 -9.74 3.24 -2.97
C GLY A 102 -9.89 2.16 -4.03
N GLY A 103 -9.05 1.12 -4.00
CA GLY A 103 -9.06 0.02 -4.96
C GLY A 103 -10.33 -0.85 -4.93
N THR A 104 -11.14 -0.76 -3.87
CA THR A 104 -12.38 -1.53 -3.72
C THR A 104 -13.47 -1.07 -4.71
N PRO A 105 -14.31 -1.99 -5.21
CA PRO A 105 -15.38 -1.63 -6.15
C PRO A 105 -16.32 -0.52 -5.64
N ARG A 106 -16.61 -0.53 -4.34
CA ARG A 106 -17.49 0.47 -3.71
C ARG A 106 -16.87 1.86 -3.70
N VAL A 107 -15.61 1.99 -3.28
CA VAL A 107 -14.91 3.28 -3.24
C VAL A 107 -14.64 3.78 -4.65
N ARG A 108 -14.23 2.89 -5.56
CA ARG A 108 -14.11 3.18 -6.99
C ARG A 108 -15.38 3.78 -7.57
N MET A 109 -16.54 3.14 -7.36
CA MET A 109 -17.82 3.66 -7.82
C MET A 109 -18.14 5.04 -7.24
N GLN A 110 -17.84 5.26 -5.95
CA GLN A 110 -18.04 6.59 -5.34
C GLN A 110 -17.13 7.67 -5.93
N LEU A 111 -15.88 7.33 -6.22
CA LEU A 111 -14.92 8.25 -6.83
C LEU A 111 -15.31 8.57 -8.27
N GLU A 112 -15.73 7.57 -9.05
CA GLU A 112 -16.25 7.77 -10.41
C GLU A 112 -17.53 8.61 -10.45
N LEU A 113 -18.44 8.42 -9.48
CA LEU A 113 -19.64 9.25 -9.38
C LEU A 113 -19.30 10.69 -8.97
N ARG A 114 -18.30 10.89 -8.11
CA ARG A 114 -17.83 12.22 -7.72
C ARG A 114 -17.14 12.95 -8.87
N SER A 115 -16.29 12.28 -9.64
CA SER A 115 -15.64 12.90 -10.80
C SER A 115 -16.68 13.33 -11.84
N ARG A 116 -17.66 12.46 -12.15
CA ARG A 116 -18.78 12.83 -13.04
C ARG A 116 -19.59 14.01 -12.53
N LYS A 117 -19.81 14.12 -11.21
CA LYS A 117 -20.53 15.26 -10.64
C LYS A 117 -19.75 16.56 -10.82
N ILE A 118 -18.43 16.54 -10.63
CA ILE A 118 -17.55 17.69 -10.85
C ILE A 118 -17.61 18.11 -12.32
N ASP A 119 -17.46 17.16 -13.25
CA ASP A 119 -17.56 17.41 -14.70
C ASP A 119 -18.90 18.04 -15.08
N ILE A 120 -20.01 17.57 -14.48
CA ILE A 120 -21.32 18.17 -14.68
C ILE A 120 -21.32 19.61 -14.20
N THR A 121 -20.85 19.90 -12.97
CA THR A 121 -20.80 21.29 -12.45
C THR A 121 -19.87 22.23 -13.22
N GLU A 122 -18.78 21.73 -13.81
CA GLU A 122 -17.89 22.55 -14.65
C GLU A 122 -18.50 22.84 -16.03
N CYS A 123 -19.28 21.90 -16.58
CA CYS A 123 -20.10 22.14 -17.78
C CYS A 123 -21.35 23.00 -17.49
N ASP A 124 -21.83 23.02 -16.25
CA ASP A 124 -23.00 23.78 -15.82
C ASP A 124 -22.64 25.21 -15.38
N ALA A 125 -21.78 25.88 -16.16
CA ALA A 125 -21.69 27.34 -16.19
C ALA A 125 -23.04 27.90 -16.71
N ALA A 126 -24.01 27.92 -15.80
CA ALA A 126 -25.36 28.44 -15.87
C ALA A 126 -26.18 28.13 -17.15
N PRO A 127 -26.92 27.00 -17.19
CA PRO A 127 -28.10 26.95 -18.04
C PRO A 127 -29.12 27.95 -17.49
N SER A 128 -29.54 28.88 -18.36
CA SER A 128 -30.71 29.73 -18.13
C SER A 128 -31.87 28.87 -17.60
N ARG A 129 -32.28 29.16 -16.36
CA ARG A 129 -33.34 28.50 -15.60
C ARG A 129 -34.55 28.18 -16.49
N ALA A 130 -34.74 26.91 -16.82
CA ALA A 130 -35.88 26.48 -17.62
C ALA A 130 -37.21 26.77 -16.88
N GLY A 131 -38.14 27.45 -17.55
CA GLY A 131 -39.38 28.01 -16.98
C GLY A 131 -40.44 27.00 -16.55
N ASN A 132 -40.11 25.71 -16.58
CA ASN A 132 -41.00 24.58 -16.31
C ASN A 132 -40.88 23.99 -14.90
N VAL A 133 -40.05 24.58 -14.02
CA VAL A 133 -39.94 24.12 -12.61
C VAL A 133 -40.68 25.10 -11.69
N SER A 134 -41.86 24.70 -11.21
CA SER A 134 -42.62 25.47 -10.22
C SER A 134 -42.01 25.32 -8.82
N ARG A 135 -41.82 26.45 -8.12
CA ARG A 135 -41.25 26.46 -6.77
C ARG A 135 -42.29 25.90 -5.79
N PHE A 136 -42.03 24.70 -5.27
CA PHE A 136 -42.86 24.12 -4.22
C PHE A 136 -42.71 24.94 -2.93
N VAL A 137 -43.76 25.66 -2.53
CA VAL A 137 -43.77 26.44 -1.30
C VAL A 137 -44.06 25.51 -0.12
N ARG A 138 -43.15 25.43 0.85
CA ARG A 138 -43.35 24.63 2.06
C ARG A 138 -44.46 25.25 2.92
N PRO A 139 -45.47 24.48 3.36
CA PRO A 139 -46.55 25.00 4.19
C PRO A 139 -46.02 25.47 5.56
N ALA A 140 -46.60 26.57 6.06
CA ALA A 140 -46.21 27.15 7.34
C ALA A 140 -46.56 26.20 8.50
N LYS A 141 -45.64 26.10 9.46
CA LYS A 141 -45.78 25.27 10.66
C LYS A 141 -46.94 25.81 11.50
N ARG A 142 -47.99 25.01 11.70
CA ARG A 142 -49.08 25.34 12.63
C ARG A 142 -48.51 25.35 14.06
N ARG A 143 -48.79 26.43 14.79
CA ARG A 143 -48.50 26.59 16.23
C ARG A 143 -49.49 25.79 17.05
#